data_AF-A0A438BTU7-F1
#
_entry.id   AF-A0A438BTU7-F1
#
_cell.length_a   1.000
_cell.length_b   1.000
_cell.length_c   1.000
_cell.angle_alpha   90.00
_cell.angle_beta   90.00
_cell.angle_gamma   90.00
#
_symmetry.space_group_name_H-M   'P 1'
#
loop_
_entity.id
_entity.type
_entity.pdbx_description
1 polymer ?
#
loop_
_entity_poly.entity_id
_entity_poly.type
_entity_poly.pdbx_seq_one_letter_code
_entity_poly.pdbx_strand_id
1 'polypeptide(L)'
;MAPPRWEFLMYLVQSRNQNSIVVNNYKDFAFSDYARVGRALALYEVGDRQEAIAEMEDVSISLKGYPEVHAALAAALYADKHAPLLAENQFTIATLLDPHYTDIAYVRETKHWPPSLISSLQHFITLS
;
A
#
# COMPACT_ATOMS: atom_id res chain seq x y z
N MET A 1 -8.57 -18.58 26.86
CA MET A 1 -7.11 -18.75 27.04
C MET A 1 -6.47 -18.38 25.72
N ALA A 2 -5.71 -17.29 25.65
CA ALA A 2 -5.13 -16.81 24.39
C ALA A 2 -3.88 -17.65 24.03
N PRO A 3 -3.66 -17.98 22.75
CA PRO A 3 -2.52 -18.79 22.34
C PRO A 3 -1.19 -18.08 22.63
N PRO A 4 -0.11 -18.82 22.93
CA PRO A 4 1.18 -18.25 23.25
C PRO A 4 1.80 -17.55 22.02
N ARG A 5 2.55 -16.46 22.28
CA ARG A 5 3.15 -15.55 21.28
C ARG A 5 3.97 -16.26 20.18
N TRP A 6 4.55 -17.43 20.47
CA TRP A 6 5.33 -18.20 19.50
C TRP A 6 4.47 -18.97 18.49
N GLU A 7 3.22 -19.34 18.81
CA GLU A 7 2.27 -19.90 17.82
C GLU A 7 1.85 -18.85 16.80
N PHE A 8 1.70 -17.59 17.24
CA PHE A 8 1.37 -16.46 16.36
C PHE A 8 2.50 -16.18 15.35
N LEU A 9 3.76 -16.35 15.77
CA LEU A 9 4.92 -16.21 14.89
C LEU A 9 5.00 -17.35 13.87
N MET A 10 4.62 -18.58 14.25
CA MET A 10 4.55 -19.70 13.31
C MET A 10 3.49 -19.50 12.23
N TYR A 11 2.32 -18.93 12.57
CA TYR A 11 1.29 -18.54 11.60
C TYR A 11 1.79 -17.50 10.59
N LEU A 12 2.57 -16.52 11.03
CA LEU A 12 3.14 -15.47 10.16
C LEU A 12 4.28 -16.00 9.27
N VAL A 13 5.06 -16.98 9.74
CA VAL A 13 6.09 -17.64 8.93
C VAL A 13 5.46 -18.59 7.91
N GLN A 14 4.39 -19.29 8.29
CA GLN A 14 3.67 -20.21 7.40
C GLN A 14 2.87 -19.46 6.32
N SER A 15 2.33 -18.28 6.62
CA SER A 15 1.74 -17.40 5.60
C SER A 15 2.79 -16.85 4.61
N ARG A 16 4.01 -16.57 5.08
CA ARG A 16 5.15 -16.17 4.23
C ARG A 16 5.51 -17.23 3.18
N ASN A 17 5.51 -18.51 3.57
CA ASN A 17 5.89 -19.62 2.69
C ASN A 17 4.81 -20.04 1.68
N GLN A 18 3.55 -19.62 1.87
CA GLN A 18 2.50 -19.83 0.85
C GLN A 18 2.56 -18.78 -0.27
N ASN A 19 3.10 -17.59 0.02
CA ASN A 19 3.20 -16.51 -0.96
C ASN A 19 4.09 -16.86 -2.17
N SER A 20 5.15 -17.64 -1.97
CA SER A 20 6.07 -18.01 -3.07
C SER A 20 5.47 -18.99 -4.08
N ILE A 21 4.50 -19.81 -3.66
CA ILE A 21 3.84 -20.81 -4.51
C ILE A 21 2.71 -20.15 -5.32
N VAL A 22 2.04 -19.14 -4.74
CA VAL A 22 1.02 -18.33 -5.41
C VAL A 22 1.67 -17.39 -6.44
N VAL A 23 2.76 -16.69 -6.10
CA VAL A 23 3.44 -15.78 -7.05
C VAL A 23 3.92 -16.49 -8.33
N ASN A 24 4.26 -17.78 -8.25
CA ASN A 24 4.74 -18.54 -9.42
C ASN A 24 3.62 -19.04 -10.36
N ASN A 25 2.39 -19.23 -9.86
CA ASN A 25 1.23 -19.66 -10.64
C ASN A 25 0.33 -18.50 -11.12
N TYR A 26 0.53 -17.28 -10.60
CA TYR A 26 -0.32 -16.11 -10.83
C TYR A 26 0.44 -14.95 -11.49
N LYS A 27 1.54 -15.19 -12.22
CA LYS A 27 2.34 -14.13 -12.87
C LYS A 27 1.50 -13.18 -13.72
N ASP A 28 0.51 -13.69 -14.44
CA ASP A 28 -0.37 -12.86 -15.29
C ASP A 28 -1.37 -12.04 -14.46
N PHE A 29 -1.86 -12.58 -13.34
CA PHE A 29 -2.72 -11.88 -12.38
C PHE A 29 -1.96 -10.79 -11.61
N ALA A 30 -0.73 -11.09 -11.17
CA ALA A 30 0.14 -10.12 -10.51
C ALA A 30 0.47 -8.94 -11.45
N PHE A 31 0.59 -9.19 -12.76
CA PHE A 31 0.78 -8.13 -13.75
C PHE A 31 -0.48 -7.27 -13.95
N SER A 32 -1.65 -7.89 -14.05
CA SER A 32 -2.91 -7.14 -14.20
C SER A 32 -3.23 -6.32 -12.95
N ASP A 33 -3.04 -6.88 -11.76
CA ASP A 33 -3.29 -6.16 -10.51
C ASP A 33 -2.27 -5.04 -10.28
N TYR A 34 -1.00 -5.23 -10.66
CA TYR A 34 -0.01 -4.15 -10.63
C TYR A 34 -0.34 -3.02 -11.63
N ALA A 35 -0.89 -3.36 -12.80
CA ALA A 35 -1.38 -2.36 -13.75
C ALA A 35 -2.56 -1.53 -13.17
N ARG A 36 -3.41 -2.15 -12.33
CA ARG A 36 -4.47 -1.43 -11.61
C ARG A 36 -3.90 -0.44 -10.59
N VAL A 37 -2.79 -0.77 -9.91
CA VAL A 37 -2.08 0.18 -9.06
C VAL A 37 -1.60 1.38 -9.88
N GLY A 38 -0.90 1.13 -10.99
CA GLY A 38 -0.43 2.19 -11.89
C GLY A 38 -1.57 3.08 -12.41
N ARG A 39 -2.72 2.49 -12.76
CA ARG A 39 -3.93 3.23 -13.14
C ARG A 39 -4.45 4.10 -12.01
N ALA A 40 -4.56 3.57 -10.79
CA ALA A 40 -5.05 4.32 -9.63
C ALA A 40 -4.14 5.51 -9.30
N LEU A 41 -2.82 5.34 -9.40
CA LEU A 41 -1.86 6.42 -9.24
C LEU A 41 -2.01 7.49 -10.34
N ALA A 42 -2.19 7.08 -11.60
CA ALA A 42 -2.41 8.01 -12.70
C ALA A 42 -3.72 8.79 -12.56
N LEU A 43 -4.81 8.13 -12.13
CA LEU A 43 -6.09 8.77 -11.83
C LEU A 43 -5.95 9.83 -10.74
N TYR A 44 -5.15 9.54 -9.71
CA TYR A 44 -4.88 10.49 -8.64
C TYR A 44 -4.20 11.75 -9.17
N GLU A 45 -3.22 11.61 -10.08
CA GLU A 45 -2.50 12.73 -10.69
C GLU A 45 -3.38 13.60 -11.58
N VAL A 46 -4.25 13.00 -12.40
CA VAL A 46 -5.14 13.76 -13.31
C VAL A 46 -6.32 14.41 -12.58
N GLY A 47 -6.47 14.17 -11.27
CA GLY A 47 -7.46 14.81 -10.41
C GLY A 47 -8.73 13.97 -10.15
N ASP A 48 -8.83 12.77 -10.71
CA ASP A 48 -9.94 11.83 -10.47
C ASP A 48 -9.75 11.09 -9.13
N ARG A 49 -9.61 11.87 -8.06
CA ARG A 49 -9.16 11.39 -6.75
C ARG A 49 -10.12 10.40 -6.10
N GLN A 50 -11.43 10.57 -6.28
CA GLN A 50 -12.42 9.65 -5.71
C GLN A 50 -12.34 8.27 -6.35
N GLU A 51 -12.19 8.21 -7.68
CA GLU A 51 -12.03 6.94 -8.40
C GLU A 51 -10.68 6.31 -8.08
N ALA A 52 -9.62 7.11 -7.99
CA ALA A 52 -8.30 6.65 -7.57
C ALA A 52 -8.33 5.98 -6.18
N ILE A 53 -9.00 6.60 -5.20
CA ILE A 53 -9.12 6.04 -3.85
C ILE A 53 -9.93 4.75 -3.87
N ALA A 54 -11.06 4.70 -4.58
CA ALA A 54 -11.88 3.50 -4.67
C ALA A 54 -11.12 2.32 -5.30
N GLU A 55 -10.33 2.59 -6.34
CA GLU A 55 -9.45 1.58 -6.96
C GLU A 55 -8.34 1.14 -6.01
N MET A 56 -7.69 2.06 -5.27
CA MET A 56 -6.69 1.70 -4.27
C MET A 56 -7.28 0.85 -3.14
N GLU A 57 -8.50 1.15 -2.69
CA GLU A 57 -9.22 0.36 -1.68
C GLU A 57 -9.49 -1.06 -2.18
N ASP A 58 -10.06 -1.20 -3.38
CA ASP A 58 -10.34 -2.52 -3.97
C ASP A 58 -9.05 -3.33 -4.20
N VAL A 59 -8.03 -2.68 -4.76
CA VAL A 59 -6.74 -3.33 -5.02
C VAL A 59 -6.07 -3.73 -3.69
N SER A 60 -6.17 -2.95 -2.62
CA SER A 60 -5.60 -3.30 -1.31
C SER A 60 -6.17 -4.60 -0.71
N ILE A 61 -7.42 -4.96 -1.07
CA ILE A 61 -8.07 -6.20 -0.64
C ILE A 61 -7.54 -7.40 -1.45
N SER A 62 -7.37 -7.21 -2.75
CA SER A 62 -6.87 -8.25 -3.68
C SER A 62 -5.37 -8.52 -3.51
N LEU A 63 -4.58 -7.46 -3.34
CA LEU A 63 -3.13 -7.47 -3.24
C LEU A 63 -2.66 -7.43 -1.78
N LYS A 64 -3.22 -8.29 -0.92
CA LYS A 64 -2.78 -8.40 0.48
C LYS A 64 -1.27 -8.61 0.53
N GLY A 65 -0.53 -7.60 1.00
CA GLY A 65 0.93 -7.67 1.13
C GLY A 65 1.73 -6.81 0.14
N TYR A 66 1.09 -5.99 -0.69
CA TYR A 66 1.81 -4.99 -1.50
C TYR A 66 1.90 -3.66 -0.73
N PRO A 67 3.08 -3.32 -0.18
CA PRO A 67 3.26 -2.12 0.64
C PRO A 67 2.94 -0.83 -0.13
N GLU A 68 3.14 -0.84 -1.45
CA GLU A 68 2.93 0.30 -2.35
C GLU A 68 1.50 0.84 -2.30
N VAL A 69 0.52 -0.06 -2.39
CA VAL A 69 -0.91 0.31 -2.41
C VAL A 69 -1.33 0.87 -1.06
N HIS A 70 -0.87 0.27 0.03
CA HIS A 70 -1.16 0.72 1.39
C HIS A 70 -0.56 2.11 1.65
N ALA A 71 0.67 2.38 1.19
CA ALA A 71 1.28 3.71 1.33
C ALA A 71 0.55 4.76 0.46
N ALA A 72 0.16 4.42 -0.76
CA ALA A 72 -0.57 5.32 -1.66
C ALA A 72 -1.96 5.66 -1.09
N LEU A 73 -2.66 4.63 -0.61
CA LEU A 73 -3.96 4.79 0.03
C LEU A 73 -3.87 5.63 1.30
N ALA A 74 -2.84 5.45 2.12
CA ALA A 74 -2.62 6.29 3.31
C ALA A 74 -2.51 7.78 2.95
N ALA A 75 -1.67 8.11 1.95
CA ALA A 75 -1.48 9.48 1.48
C ALA A 75 -2.80 10.09 0.97
N ALA A 76 -3.59 9.33 0.21
CA ALA A 76 -4.86 9.78 -0.34
C ALA A 76 -5.96 9.93 0.74
N LEU A 77 -6.04 8.99 1.70
CA LEU A 77 -6.98 9.05 2.82
C LEU A 77 -6.71 10.27 3.71
N TYR A 78 -5.45 10.61 3.93
CA TYR A 78 -5.06 11.78 4.69
C TYR A 78 -5.43 13.08 3.95
N ALA A 79 -4.99 13.21 2.70
CA ALA A 79 -5.13 14.45 1.93
C ALA A 79 -6.56 14.75 1.49
N ASP A 80 -7.33 13.73 1.08
CA ASP A 80 -8.63 13.94 0.42
C ASP A 80 -9.82 13.57 1.30
N LYS A 81 -9.71 12.47 2.04
CA LYS A 81 -10.80 12.01 2.94
C LYS A 81 -10.72 12.60 4.33
N HIS A 82 -9.62 13.29 4.67
CA HIS A 82 -9.38 13.87 6.01
C HIS A 82 -9.56 12.81 7.11
N ALA A 83 -9.10 11.59 6.84
CA ALA A 83 -9.30 10.42 7.70
C ALA A 83 -7.94 9.96 8.30
N PRO A 84 -7.33 10.71 9.23
CA PRO A 84 -5.98 10.47 9.70
C PRO A 84 -5.80 9.09 10.33
N LEU A 85 -6.76 8.63 11.14
CA LEU A 85 -6.69 7.31 11.76
C LEU A 85 -6.70 6.15 10.75
N LEU A 86 -7.46 6.28 9.65
CA LEU A 86 -7.47 5.28 8.59
C LEU A 86 -6.18 5.34 7.78
N ALA A 87 -5.67 6.54 7.51
CA ALA A 87 -4.39 6.75 6.84
C ALA A 87 -3.23 6.12 7.64
N GLU A 88 -3.16 6.37 8.95
CA GLU A 88 -2.17 5.77 9.85
C GLU A 88 -2.23 4.25 9.87
N ASN A 89 -3.43 3.67 9.91
CA ASN A 89 -3.60 2.22 9.85
C ASN A 89 -3.02 1.64 8.55
N GLN A 90 -3.31 2.27 7.40
CA GLN A 90 -2.78 1.83 6.11
C GLN A 90 -1.25 2.01 6.04
N PHE A 91 -0.75 3.15 6.52
CA PHE A 91 0.70 3.41 6.52
C PHE A 91 1.47 2.47 7.45
N THR A 92 0.89 2.10 8.58
CA THR A 92 1.46 1.10 9.49
C THR A 92 1.59 -0.26 8.80
N ILE A 93 0.58 -0.68 8.03
CA ILE A 93 0.65 -1.91 7.23
C ILE A 93 1.74 -1.79 6.16
N ALA A 94 1.81 -0.66 5.44
CA ALA A 94 2.81 -0.41 4.41
C ALA A 94 4.24 -0.52 4.97
N THR A 95 4.52 0.15 6.09
CA THR A 95 5.84 0.18 6.72
C THR A 95 6.22 -1.12 7.42
N LEU A 96 5.24 -1.89 7.90
CA LEU A 96 5.46 -3.25 8.38
C LEU A 96 5.89 -4.21 7.26
N LEU A 97 5.35 -4.01 6.06
CA LEU A 97 5.65 -4.82 4.87
C LEU A 97 6.97 -4.37 4.21
N ASP A 98 7.18 -3.07 4.08
CA ASP A 98 8.41 -2.46 3.56
C ASP A 98 8.65 -1.09 4.21
N PRO A 99 9.66 -0.96 5.09
CA PRO A 99 9.93 0.28 5.81
C PRO A 99 10.40 1.43 4.89
N HIS A 100 10.83 1.16 3.65
CA HIS A 100 11.33 2.20 2.74
C HIS A 100 10.23 3.19 2.31
N TYR A 101 8.94 2.88 2.49
CA TYR A 101 7.86 3.85 2.23
C TYR A 101 7.82 5.02 3.21
N THR A 102 8.64 5.01 4.26
CA THR A 102 8.92 6.20 5.07
C THR A 102 9.87 7.18 4.39
N ASP A 103 10.64 6.74 3.39
CA ASP A 103 11.57 7.56 2.65
C ASP A 103 10.92 8.10 1.37
N ILE A 104 10.72 9.41 1.33
CA ILE A 104 10.17 10.10 0.16
C ILE A 104 11.09 9.97 -1.07
N ALA A 105 12.41 9.87 -0.90
CA ALA A 105 13.33 9.67 -2.02
C ALA A 105 13.13 8.30 -2.67
N TYR A 106 12.90 7.25 -1.89
CA TYR A 106 12.59 5.91 -2.41
C TYR A 106 11.33 5.93 -3.29
N VAL A 107 10.26 6.56 -2.81
CA VAL A 107 8.99 6.62 -3.52
C VAL A 107 9.10 7.46 -4.81
N ARG A 108 9.90 8.52 -4.79
CA ARG A 108 10.14 9.38 -5.96
C ARG A 108 11.07 8.75 -7.00
N GLU A 109 12.21 8.25 -6.57
CA GLU A 109 13.33 7.89 -7.46
C GLU A 109 13.33 6.41 -7.84
N THR A 110 12.81 5.54 -6.96
CA THR A 110 12.73 4.10 -7.25
C THR A 110 11.35 3.76 -7.82
N LYS A 111 10.29 4.21 -7.15
CA LYS A 111 8.90 3.88 -7.53
C LYS A 111 8.28 4.83 -8.54
N HIS A 112 8.89 6.00 -8.78
CA HIS A 112 8.42 6.97 -9.78
C HIS A 112 6.95 7.35 -9.59
N TRP A 113 6.55 7.56 -8.33
CA TRP A 113 5.18 7.96 -8.03
C TRP A 113 4.83 9.33 -8.63
N PRO A 114 3.53 9.58 -8.87
CA PRO A 114 3.06 10.86 -9.33
C PRO A 114 3.39 11.99 -8.32
N PRO A 115 3.80 13.18 -8.80
CA PRO A 115 4.22 14.29 -7.94
C PRO A 115 3.15 14.72 -6.92
N SER A 116 1.87 14.72 -7.32
CA SER A 116 0.77 15.10 -6.42
C SER A 116 0.65 14.16 -5.22
N LEU A 117 0.79 12.85 -5.46
CA LEU A 117 0.72 11.84 -4.41
C LEU A 117 1.97 11.85 -3.52
N ILE A 118 3.15 12.11 -4.10
CA ILE A 118 4.38 12.32 -3.33
C ILE A 118 4.20 13.49 -2.36
N SER A 119 3.61 14.60 -2.82
CA SER A 119 3.31 15.74 -1.95
C SER A 119 2.34 15.38 -0.83
N SER A 120 1.28 14.63 -1.15
CA SER A 120 0.31 14.14 -0.15
C SER A 120 0.98 13.26 0.91
N LEU A 121 1.84 12.32 0.47
CA LEU A 121 2.58 11.43 1.37
C LEU A 121 3.58 12.21 2.24
N GLN A 122 4.30 13.17 1.64
CA GLN A 122 5.25 14.01 2.37
C GLN A 122 4.54 14.84 3.46
N HIS A 123 3.37 15.41 3.15
CA HIS A 123 2.56 16.13 4.13
C HIS A 123 2.12 15.20 5.26
N PHE A 124 1.66 14.00 4.92
CA PHE A 124 1.28 12.99 5.91
C PHE A 124 2.45 12.67 6.87
N ILE A 125 3.63 12.34 6.36
CA ILE A 125 4.80 11.95 7.18
C ILE A 125 5.33 13.12 8.03
N THR A 126 5.26 14.36 7.51
CA THR A 126 5.80 15.53 8.22
C THR A 126 4.88 16.00 9.35
N LEU A 127 3.59 15.69 9.28
CA LEU A 127 2.58 16.11 10.25
C LEU A 127 2.20 15.02 11.27
N SER A 128 2.62 13.77 11.04
CA SER A 128 2.49 12.63 11.94
C SER A 128 3.66 12.54 12.93
#